data_AF-A0A397TRU4-F1
#
_entry.id   AF-A0A397TRU4-F1
#
_cell.length_a   1.000
_cell.length_b   1.000
_cell.length_c   1.000
_cell.angle_alpha   90.00
_cell.angle_beta   90.00
_cell.angle_gamma   90.00
#
_symmetry.space_group_name_H-M   'P 1'
#
loop_
_entity.id
_entity.type
_entity.pdbx_description
1 polymer ?
#
loop_
_entity_poly.entity_id
_entity_poly.type
_entity_poly.pdbx_seq_one_letter_code
_entity_poly.pdbx_strand_id
1 'polypeptide(L)'
;MVFQHRMPFNLNENRNNENQITSPLELFGINQVIRDTLNTFDSIMIFLMLKLIRKGMIEYQTNFDMDTVHEKILSHVEHGCKVDSSNVVILEPGGILSSDEGILESLQMYKKDLELTSEQYLDVVADEAIF
;
A
#
# COMPACT_ATOMS: atom_id res chain seq x y z
N MET A 1 -17.52 -9.28 3.92
CA MET A 1 -16.23 -10.01 3.92
C MET A 1 -15.37 -9.43 5.01
N VAL A 2 -14.73 -10.27 5.83
CA VAL A 2 -13.81 -9.85 6.88
C VAL A 2 -12.40 -10.18 6.43
N PHE A 3 -11.52 -9.19 6.44
CA PHE A 3 -10.10 -9.35 6.18
C PHE A 3 -9.36 -9.24 7.50
N GLN A 4 -8.62 -10.27 7.86
CA GLN A 4 -7.68 -10.19 8.95
C GLN A 4 -6.27 -10.20 8.38
N HIS A 5 -5.54 -9.13 8.63
CA HIS A 5 -4.14 -9.00 8.24
C HIS A 5 -3.30 -8.74 9.48
N ARG A 6 -2.16 -9.42 9.58
CA ARG A 6 -1.18 -9.07 10.60
C ARG A 6 -0.48 -7.80 10.13
N MET A 7 -0.60 -6.72 10.90
CA MET A 7 0.13 -5.50 10.60
C MET A 7 1.63 -5.80 10.51
N PRO A 8 2.35 -5.27 9.49
CA PRO A 8 3.78 -5.52 9.31
C PRO A 8 4.63 -5.00 10.48
N PHE A 9 4.06 -4.12 11.29
CA PHE A 9 4.69 -3.55 12.47
C PHE A 9 3.68 -3.41 13.60
N ASN A 10 4.18 -3.46 14.84
CA ASN A 10 3.37 -3.25 16.02
C ASN A 10 3.06 -1.75 16.19
N LEU A 11 1.76 -1.39 16.23
CA LEU A 11 1.31 -0.01 16.37
C LEU A 11 1.76 0.62 17.70
N ASN A 12 1.75 -0.14 18.79
CA ASN A 12 2.11 0.37 20.12
C ASN A 12 3.60 0.67 20.21
N GLU A 13 4.44 -0.16 19.59
CA GLU A 13 5.90 0.04 19.53
C GLU A 13 6.28 1.22 18.63
N ASN A 14 5.46 1.52 17.62
CA ASN A 14 5.70 2.59 16.65
C ASN A 14 4.91 3.87 16.91
N ARG A 15 4.22 3.98 18.05
CA ARG A 15 3.40 5.15 18.39
C ARG A 15 4.18 6.47 18.39
N ASN A 16 5.48 6.42 18.69
CA ASN A 16 6.35 7.60 18.68
C ASN A 16 6.99 7.89 17.32
N ASN A 17 6.80 7.01 16.33
CA ASN A 17 7.23 7.19 14.94
C ASN A 17 6.14 7.84 14.08
N GLU A 18 5.09 8.40 14.71
CA GLU A 18 4.08 9.19 14.03
C GLU A 18 4.75 10.41 13.38
N ASN A 19 4.82 10.42 12.06
CA ASN A 19 5.28 11.58 11.32
C ASN A 19 4.25 12.70 11.50
N GLN A 20 4.68 13.81 12.09
CA GLN A 20 3.84 15.00 12.21
C GLN A 20 3.64 15.58 10.81
N ILE A 21 2.42 15.46 10.26
CA ILE A 21 2.07 16.02 8.96
C ILE A 21 1.95 17.53 9.14
N THR A 22 2.96 18.26 8.70
CA THR A 22 3.01 19.73 8.81
C THR A 22 2.37 20.41 7.59
N SER A 23 2.18 19.67 6.49
CA SER A 23 1.46 20.17 5.32
C SER A 23 0.65 19.10 4.58
N PRO A 24 -0.45 19.48 3.90
CA PRO A 24 -1.19 18.57 3.03
C PRO A 24 -0.33 17.95 1.92
N LEU A 25 0.76 18.61 1.51
CA LEU A 25 1.70 18.11 0.48
C LEU A 25 2.53 16.92 0.94
N GLU A 26 2.75 16.77 2.25
CA GLU A 26 3.45 15.61 2.83
C GLU A 26 2.57 14.36 2.80
N LEU A 27 1.25 14.54 2.88
CA LEU A 27 0.25 13.47 2.79
C LEU A 27 -0.20 13.22 1.34
N PHE A 28 -0.38 14.28 0.57
CA PHE A 28 -0.89 14.27 -0.80
C PHE A 28 0.04 15.08 -1.72
N GLY A 29 0.80 14.40 -2.57
CA GLY A 29 1.72 15.03 -3.52
C GLY A 29 3.12 14.45 -3.43
N ILE A 30 4.11 15.14 -4.01
CA ILE A 30 5.49 14.66 -4.07
C ILE A 30 6.15 14.83 -2.69
N ASN A 31 6.00 13.83 -1.83
CA ASN A 31 6.76 13.72 -0.58
C ASN A 31 8.20 13.21 -0.84
N GLN A 32 9.00 13.07 0.23
CA GLN A 32 10.40 12.69 0.10
C GLN A 32 10.58 11.29 -0.53
N VAL A 33 9.77 10.32 -0.12
CA VAL A 33 9.80 8.96 -0.67
C VAL A 33 9.52 8.99 -2.18
N ILE A 34 8.54 9.78 -2.61
CA ILE A 34 8.22 9.94 -4.04
C ILE A 34 9.39 10.61 -4.78
N ARG A 35 10.00 11.67 -4.22
CA ARG A 35 11.20 12.30 -4.82
C ARG A 35 12.33 11.31 -5.00
N ASP A 36 12.67 10.56 -3.96
CA ASP A 36 13.78 9.62 -3.98
C ASP A 36 13.51 8.47 -4.96
N THR A 37 12.26 8.03 -5.04
CA THR A 37 11.81 7.07 -6.05
C THR A 37 12.01 7.63 -7.46
N LEU A 38 11.50 8.83 -7.77
CA LEU A 38 11.66 9.47 -9.08
C LEU A 38 13.13 9.66 -9.46
N ASN A 39 13.96 10.15 -8.53
CA ASN A 39 15.40 10.30 -8.72
C ASN A 39 16.10 8.97 -9.05
N THR A 40 15.63 7.88 -8.43
CA THR A 40 16.14 6.52 -8.70
C THR A 40 15.80 6.10 -10.13
N PHE A 41 14.55 6.30 -10.57
CA PHE A 41 14.15 6.02 -11.94
C PHE A 41 14.98 6.82 -12.95
N ASP A 42 15.14 8.13 -12.73
CA ASP A 42 15.95 8.99 -13.61
C ASP A 42 17.40 8.52 -13.68
N SER A 43 17.99 8.14 -12.54
CA SER A 43 19.37 7.64 -12.48
C SER A 43 19.54 6.33 -13.26
N ILE A 44 18.57 5.42 -13.16
CA ILE A 44 18.58 4.15 -13.91
C ILE A 44 18.49 4.41 -15.40
N MET A 45 17.57 5.29 -15.82
CA MET A 45 17.39 5.65 -17.23
C MET A 45 18.64 6.32 -17.80
N ILE A 46 19.20 7.30 -17.09
CA ILE A 46 20.46 7.96 -17.46
C ILE A 46 21.58 6.93 -17.61
N PHE A 47 21.74 6.02 -16.65
CA PHE A 47 22.78 4.98 -16.74
C PHE A 47 22.59 4.08 -17.97
N LEU A 48 21.37 3.63 -18.25
CA LEU A 48 21.10 2.70 -19.34
C LEU A 48 21.16 3.38 -20.70
N MET A 49 20.82 4.66 -20.78
CA MET A 49 20.84 5.44 -22.02
C MET A 49 22.23 6.01 -22.32
N LEU A 50 23.07 6.32 -21.32
CA LEU A 50 24.38 6.93 -21.57
C LEU A 50 25.48 5.88 -21.68
N LYS A 51 26.06 5.72 -22.88
CA LYS A 51 27.31 4.99 -23.07
C LYS A 51 28.45 6.00 -23.18
N LEU A 52 29.30 6.06 -22.15
CA LEU A 52 30.48 6.93 -22.16
C LEU A 52 31.59 6.27 -22.98
N ILE A 53 31.88 6.81 -24.17
CA ILE A 53 33.11 6.45 -24.90
C ILE A 53 34.26 7.30 -24.36
N ARG A 54 35.44 6.68 -24.23
CA ARG A 54 36.72 7.36 -23.96
C ARG A 54 36.97 8.44 -25.02
N LYS A 55 36.55 9.68 -24.73
CA LYS A 55 36.94 10.98 -25.34
C LYS A 55 35.92 12.12 -25.07
N GLY A 56 34.95 11.93 -24.18
CA GLY A 56 34.03 13.02 -23.78
C GLY A 56 32.87 13.27 -24.76
N MET A 57 32.66 12.38 -25.73
CA MET A 57 31.43 12.34 -26.52
C MET A 57 30.41 11.44 -25.82
N ILE A 58 29.22 11.98 -25.61
CA ILE A 58 28.05 11.25 -25.10
C ILE A 58 27.37 10.58 -26.29
N GLU A 59 27.25 9.25 -26.25
CA GLU A 59 26.41 8.51 -27.18
C GLU A 59 25.21 7.94 -26.41
N TYR A 60 24.01 8.17 -26.96
CA TYR A 60 22.79 7.61 -26.41
C TYR A 60 22.59 6.19 -26.96
N GLN A 61 22.51 5.20 -26.07
CA GLN A 61 22.14 3.85 -26.43
C GLN A 61 20.65 3.84 -26.80
N THR A 62 20.35 3.65 -28.08
CA THR A 62 18.98 3.57 -28.62
C THR A 62 18.44 2.14 -28.64
N ASN A 63 19.32 1.15 -28.45
CA ASN A 63 18.96 -0.27 -28.39
C ASN A 63 19.19 -0.77 -26.96
N PHE A 64 18.25 -0.48 -26.07
CA PHE A 64 18.22 -1.05 -24.72
C PHE A 64 16.99 -1.93 -24.58
N ASP A 65 17.13 -2.98 -23.78
CA ASP A 65 16.12 -3.99 -23.56
C ASP A 65 15.28 -3.60 -22.34
N MET A 66 13.95 -3.64 -22.51
CA MET A 66 13.01 -3.28 -21.43
C MET A 66 13.03 -4.30 -20.30
N ASP A 67 13.38 -5.56 -20.55
CA ASP A 67 13.55 -6.56 -19.49
C ASP A 67 14.75 -6.16 -18.60
N THR A 68 15.84 -5.70 -19.22
CA THR A 68 16.99 -5.16 -18.49
C THR A 68 16.65 -3.91 -17.68
N VAL A 69 15.82 -3.01 -18.22
CA VAL A 69 15.31 -1.84 -17.48
C VAL A 69 14.49 -2.27 -16.27
N HIS A 70 13.57 -3.22 -16.48
CA HIS A 70 12.69 -3.75 -15.45
C HIS A 70 13.47 -4.36 -14.28
N GLU A 71 14.39 -5.29 -14.56
CA GLU A 71 15.23 -5.93 -13.54
C GLU A 71 16.04 -4.90 -12.74
N LYS A 72 16.52 -3.85 -13.41
CA LYS A 72 17.30 -2.82 -12.76
C LYS A 72 16.47 -1.90 -11.87
N ILE A 73 15.21 -1.63 -12.23
CA ILE A 73 14.25 -0.95 -11.37
C ILE A 73 13.96 -1.82 -10.14
N LEU A 74 13.66 -3.10 -10.33
CA LEU A 74 13.36 -4.02 -9.24
C LEU A 74 14.54 -4.18 -8.25
N SER A 75 15.78 -4.04 -8.72
CA SER A 75 16.96 -4.11 -7.84
C SER A 75 17.16 -2.85 -6.97
N HIS A 76 16.50 -1.73 -7.29
CA HIS A 76 16.65 -0.46 -6.55
C HIS A 76 15.36 -0.01 -5.85
N VAL A 77 14.21 -0.58 -6.21
CA VAL A 77 12.92 -0.26 -5.63
C VAL A 77 12.39 -1.48 -4.87
N GLU A 78 12.05 -1.28 -3.61
CA GLU A 78 11.35 -2.29 -2.83
C GLU A 78 9.99 -2.56 -3.47
N HIS A 79 9.75 -3.82 -3.84
CA HIS A 79 8.56 -4.23 -4.57
C HIS A 79 7.89 -5.42 -3.88
N GLY A 80 6.59 -5.55 -4.13
CA GLY A 80 5.75 -6.57 -3.52
C GLY A 80 5.32 -6.20 -2.10
N CYS A 81 4.23 -6.83 -1.64
CA CYS A 81 3.85 -6.79 -0.24
C CYS A 81 4.68 -7.83 0.50
N LYS A 82 5.58 -7.42 1.40
CA LYS A 82 6.36 -8.35 2.25
C LYS A 82 5.56 -8.95 3.40
N VAL A 83 4.25 -8.71 3.42
CA VAL A 83 3.39 -9.13 4.52
C VAL A 83 2.65 -10.39 4.13
N ASP A 84 2.44 -11.26 5.11
CA ASP A 84 1.74 -12.52 4.92
C ASP A 84 0.36 -12.30 4.27
N SER A 85 -0.08 -13.26 3.46
CA SER A 85 -1.40 -13.22 2.86
C SER A 85 -2.46 -13.03 3.94
N SER A 86 -3.42 -12.14 3.70
CA SER A 86 -4.54 -11.93 4.61
C SER A 86 -5.36 -13.21 4.75
N ASN A 87 -5.82 -13.48 5.98
CA ASN A 87 -6.86 -14.46 6.20
C ASN A 87 -8.18 -13.81 5.77
N VAL A 88 -8.80 -14.37 4.73
CA VAL A 88 -10.08 -13.89 4.21
C VAL A 88 -11.18 -14.82 4.72
N VAL A 89 -12.12 -14.25 5.46
CA VAL A 89 -13.33 -14.96 5.88
C VAL A 89 -14.53 -14.28 5.24
N ILE A 90 -15.26 -15.02 4.41
CA ILE A 90 -16.51 -14.55 3.84
C ILE A 90 -17.61 -14.93 4.83
N LEU A 91 -18.05 -13.94 5.61
CA LEU A 91 -19.23 -14.07 6.47
C LEU A 91 -20.45 -13.62 5.68
N GLU A 92 -21.49 -14.46 5.67
CA GLU A 92 -22.80 -14.08 5.17
C GLU A 92 -23.50 -13.23 6.24
N PRO A 93 -24.16 -12.12 5.86
CA PRO A 93 -24.96 -11.36 6.81
C PRO A 93 -26.16 -12.18 7.26
N GLY A 94 -26.48 -12.14 8.55
CA GLY A 94 -27.67 -12.81 9.10
C GLY A 94 -29.00 -12.18 8.64
N GLY A 95 -28.97 -10.93 8.15
CA GLY A 95 -30.14 -10.15 7.78
C GLY A 95 -29.97 -9.31 6.52
N ILE A 96 -30.95 -8.44 6.26
CA ILE A 96 -30.98 -7.56 5.10
C ILE A 96 -30.04 -6.36 5.35
N LEU A 97 -29.00 -6.21 4.53
CA LEU A 97 -28.03 -5.12 4.65
C LEU A 97 -28.48 -3.79 4.03
N SER A 98 -29.76 -3.64 3.69
CA SER A 98 -30.30 -2.42 3.08
C SER A 98 -30.78 -1.38 4.10
N SER A 99 -30.50 -1.59 5.40
CA SER A 99 -30.84 -0.65 6.46
C SER A 99 -29.75 -0.62 7.54
N ASP A 100 -29.65 0.52 8.24
CA ASP A 100 -28.71 0.69 9.35
C ASP A 100 -28.90 -0.39 10.43
N GLU A 101 -30.15 -0.77 10.70
CA GLU A 101 -30.48 -1.82 11.68
C GLU A 101 -29.95 -3.19 11.26
N GLY A 102 -30.11 -3.56 9.99
CA GLY A 102 -29.62 -4.84 9.47
C GLY A 102 -28.09 -4.89 9.35
N ILE A 103 -27.46 -3.74 9.08
CA ILE A 103 -26.01 -3.59 9.19
C ILE A 103 -25.57 -3.80 10.64
N LEU A 104 -26.20 -3.12 11.60
CA LEU A 104 -25.88 -3.24 13.01
C LEU A 104 -26.03 -4.69 13.52
N GLU A 105 -27.12 -5.37 13.19
CA GLU A 105 -27.35 -6.77 13.56
C GLU A 105 -26.25 -7.69 13.01
N SER A 106 -25.89 -7.52 11.73
CA SER A 106 -24.81 -8.28 11.10
C SER A 106 -23.46 -8.02 11.79
N LEU A 107 -23.17 -6.77 12.17
CA LEU A 107 -21.94 -6.44 12.91
C LEU A 107 -21.90 -7.06 14.30
N GLN A 108 -23.03 -7.13 15.01
CA GLN A 108 -23.11 -7.82 16.31
C GLN A 108 -22.87 -9.32 16.16
N MET A 109 -23.41 -9.92 15.10
CA MET A 109 -23.13 -11.32 14.77
C MET A 109 -21.63 -11.54 14.51
N TYR A 110 -20.99 -10.71 13.69
CA TYR A 110 -19.56 -10.83 13.43
C TYR A 110 -18.70 -10.62 14.69
N LYS A 111 -19.08 -9.69 15.57
CA LYS A 111 -18.40 -9.52 16.87
C LYS A 111 -18.45 -10.79 17.71
N LYS A 112 -19.60 -11.46 17.71
CA LYS A 112 -19.79 -12.73 18.43
C LYS A 112 -18.99 -13.86 17.79
N ASP A 113 -19.04 -14.00 16.47
CA ASP A 113 -18.34 -15.06 15.73
C ASP A 113 -16.82 -14.93 15.81
N LEU A 114 -16.31 -13.70 15.88
CA LEU A 114 -14.89 -13.39 16.06
C LEU A 114 -14.46 -13.30 17.53
N GLU A 115 -15.38 -13.53 18.47
CA GLU A 115 -15.14 -13.46 19.92
C GLU A 115 -14.47 -12.14 20.37
N LEU A 116 -14.87 -11.01 19.78
CA LEU A 116 -14.25 -9.71 20.07
C LEU A 116 -14.57 -9.23 21.49
N THR A 117 -13.53 -8.78 22.19
CA THR A 117 -13.67 -8.14 23.52
C THR A 117 -14.10 -6.67 23.39
N SER A 118 -14.48 -6.03 24.51
CA SER A 118 -14.92 -4.62 24.53
C SER A 118 -13.88 -3.62 24.04
N GLU A 119 -12.60 -3.97 24.14
CA GLU A 119 -11.47 -3.14 23.71
C GLU A 119 -11.13 -3.33 22.22
N GLN A 120 -11.73 -4.32 21.57
CA GLN A 120 -11.50 -4.63 20.16
C GLN A 120 -12.65 -4.10 19.30
N TYR A 121 -12.31 -3.63 18.11
CA TYR A 121 -13.26 -3.03 17.18
C TYR A 121 -13.21 -3.74 15.82
N LEU A 122 -14.28 -3.58 15.07
CA LEU A 122 -14.38 -4.02 13.68
C LEU A 122 -14.35 -2.77 12.82
N ASP A 123 -13.36 -2.64 11.94
CA ASP A 123 -13.36 -1.60 10.92
C ASP A 123 -14.30 -2.01 9.78
N VAL A 124 -15.32 -1.19 9.54
CA VAL A 124 -16.34 -1.44 8.53
C VAL A 124 -16.09 -0.50 7.37
N VAL A 125 -15.85 -1.08 6.20
CA VAL A 125 -15.85 -0.36 4.93
C VAL A 125 -17.08 -0.82 4.15
N ALA A 126 -17.98 0.11 3.89
CA ALA A 126 -19.17 -0.10 3.08
C ALA A 126 -19.34 1.10 2.16
N ASP A 127 -19.92 0.88 0.99
CA ASP A 127 -20.39 1.98 0.16
C ASP A 127 -21.59 2.64 0.84
N GLU A 128 -21.77 3.95 0.61
CA GLU A 128 -22.96 4.66 1.06
C GLU A 128 -24.19 3.98 0.47
N ALA A 129 -25.19 3.69 1.31
CA ALA A 129 -26.41 3.02 0.88
C ALA A 129 -27.14 3.90 -0.14
N ILE A 130 -27.10 3.50 -1.41
CA ILE A 130 -27.84 4.14 -2.50
C ILE A 130 -29.25 3.54 -2.45
N PHE A 131 -30.11 4.15 -1.63
CA PHE A 131 -31.55 3.94 -1.42
C PHE A 131 -32.25 2.80 -2.19
#